data_AF-A0A3C1CDR5-F1
#
_entry.id   AF-A0A3C1CDR5-F1
#
_cell.length_a   1.000
_cell.length_b   1.000
_cell.length_c   1.000
_cell.angle_alpha   90.00
_cell.angle_beta   90.00
_cell.angle_gamma   90.00
#
_symmetry.space_group_name_H-M   'P 1'
#
loop_
_entity.id
_entity.type
_entity.pdbx_description
1 polymer ?
#
loop_
_entity_poly.entity_id
_entity_poly.type
_entity_poly.pdbx_seq_one_letter_code
_entity_poly.pdbx_strand_id
1 'polypeptide(L)' 'GLFGADDKFPAPDEVAELEKLLTELGKDFEFHTYDGAGHAFFNVDRPSYRAEAAADGWERIWGFFGRHLAS' A
#
# COMPACT_ATOMS: atom_id res chain seq x y z
N GLY A 1 -0.66 -3.07 -3.40
CA GLY A 1 0.22 -2.04 -2.85
C GLY A 1 -0.45 -1.38 -1.67
N LEU A 2 0.35 -0.85 -0.76
CA LEU A 2 -0.09 -0.07 0.39
C LEU A 2 0.54 1.32 0.23
N PHE A 3 -0.26 2.33 -0.10
CA PHE A 3 0.19 3.65 -0.53
C PHE A 3 -0.35 4.74 0.39
N GLY A 4 0.40 5.82 0.57
CA GLY A 4 -0.06 6.99 1.30
C GLY A 4 -0.63 8.05 0.35
N ALA A 5 -1.79 8.65 0.67
CA ALA A 5 -2.39 9.71 -0.14
C ALA A 5 -1.54 11.00 -0.17
N ASP A 6 -0.74 11.22 0.88
CA ASP A 6 0.16 12.37 1.01
C ASP A 6 1.60 12.04 0.58
N ASP A 7 1.83 10.82 0.06
CA ASP A 7 3.14 10.43 -0.46
C ASP A 7 3.43 11.18 -1.77
N LYS A 8 4.70 11.53 -1.96
CA LYS A 8 5.21 12.17 -3.17
C LYS A 8 6.20 11.28 -3.92
N PHE A 9 6.57 10.13 -3.34
CA PHE A 9 7.59 9.22 -3.85
C PHE A 9 7.25 7.76 -3.44
N PRO A 10 6.26 7.11 -4.10
CA PRO A 10 5.57 7.55 -5.31
C PRO A 10 4.42 8.52 -5.04
N ALA A 11 4.17 9.43 -5.98
CA ALA A 11 2.99 10.29 -5.96
C ALA A 11 1.72 9.54 -6.42
N PRO A 12 0.50 10.01 -6.07
CA PRO A 12 -0.74 9.31 -6.40
C PRO A 12 -0.98 9.08 -7.90
N ASP A 13 -0.50 9.97 -8.75
CA ASP A 13 -0.57 9.84 -10.22
C ASP A 13 0.34 8.72 -10.74
N GLU A 14 1.54 8.55 -10.18
CA GLU A 14 2.43 7.44 -10.49
C GLU A 14 1.82 6.09 -10.04
N VAL A 15 1.14 6.07 -8.90
CA VAL A 15 0.39 4.89 -8.43
C VAL A 15 -0.77 4.56 -9.38
N ALA A 16 -1.50 5.57 -9.84
CA ALA A 16 -2.60 5.39 -10.80
C ALA A 16 -2.09 4.88 -12.17
N GLU A 17 -0.92 5.36 -12.63
CA GLU A 17 -0.28 4.84 -13.84
C GLU A 17 0.09 3.36 -13.67
N LEU A 18 0.65 2.98 -12.52
CA LEU A 18 0.98 1.59 -12.22
C LEU A 18 -0.26 0.69 -12.20
N GLU A 19 -1.36 1.13 -11.56
CA GLU A 19 -2.63 0.40 -11.53
C GLU A 19 -3.17 0.15 -12.95
N LYS A 20 -3.14 1.17 -13.81
CA LYS A 20 -3.55 1.05 -15.20
C LYS A 20 -2.72 -0.01 -15.94
N LEU A 21 -1.40 0.05 -15.83
CA LEU A 21 -0.50 -0.90 -16.51
C LEU A 21 -0.70 -2.34 -16.02
N LEU A 22 -0.86 -2.55 -14.72
CA LEU A 22 -1.14 -3.88 -14.16
C LEU A 22 -2.47 -4.43 -14.66
N THR A 23 -3.49 -3.58 -14.77
CA THR A 23 -4.81 -3.92 -15.33
C THR A 23 -4.70 -4.32 -16.80
N GLU A 24 -4.03 -3.52 -17.63
CA GLU A 24 -3.82 -3.80 -19.06
C GLU A 24 -3.06 -5.12 -19.29
N LEU A 25 -2.14 -5.46 -18.38
CA LEU A 25 -1.37 -6.71 -18.43
C LEU A 25 -2.07 -7.91 -17.79
N GLY A 26 -3.32 -7.75 -17.33
CA GLY A 26 -4.12 -8.81 -16.71
C GLY A 26 -3.47 -9.39 -15.46
N LYS A 27 -2.77 -8.57 -14.66
CA LYS A 27 -2.17 -9.00 -13.40
C LYS A 27 -3.22 -9.02 -12.30
N ASP A 28 -3.09 -9.97 -11.40
CA ASP A 28 -3.83 -9.97 -10.15
C ASP A 28 -3.10 -9.07 -9.14
N PHE A 29 -3.78 -8.04 -8.64
CA PHE A 29 -3.22 -7.07 -7.70
C PHE A 29 -4.35 -6.37 -6.91
N GLU A 30 -3.98 -5.79 -5.79
CA GLU A 30 -4.90 -5.05 -4.92
C GLU A 30 -4.17 -3.82 -4.36
N PHE A 31 -4.71 -2.62 -4.58
CA PHE A 31 -4.12 -1.35 -4.13
C PHE A 31 -4.97 -0.73 -3.02
N HIS A 32 -4.31 -0.26 -1.97
CA HIS A 32 -4.91 0.44 -0.83
C HIS A 32 -4.20 1.76 -0.62
N THR A 33 -4.96 2.84 -0.55
CA THR A 33 -4.45 4.19 -0.32
C THR A 33 -4.97 4.70 1.02
N TYR A 34 -4.08 5.23 1.85
CA TYR A 34 -4.40 5.71 3.20
C TYR A 34 -4.35 7.24 3.26
N ASP A 35 -5.48 7.85 3.64
CA ASP A 35 -5.56 9.29 3.88
C ASP A 35 -4.68 9.71 5.06
N GLY A 36 -4.01 10.87 4.96
CA GLY A 36 -3.14 11.39 6.02
C GLY A 36 -1.81 10.64 6.17
N ALA A 37 -1.53 9.66 5.32
CA ALA A 37 -0.27 8.91 5.29
C ALA A 37 0.61 9.38 4.14
N GLY A 38 1.89 9.64 4.45
CA GLY A 38 2.92 9.92 3.46
C GLY A 38 3.96 8.79 3.38
N HIS A 39 5.11 9.08 2.80
CA HIS A 39 6.18 8.09 2.65
C HIS A 39 6.58 7.44 3.98
N ALA A 40 6.83 6.12 3.93
CA ALA A 40 7.27 5.34 5.09
C ALA A 40 6.34 5.42 6.32
N PHE A 41 5.02 5.43 6.10
CA PHE A 41 4.03 5.45 7.19
C PHE A 41 4.02 4.20 8.08
N PHE A 42 4.71 3.13 7.67
CA PHE A 42 4.96 1.92 8.48
C PHE A 42 6.14 2.06 9.46
N ASN A 43 6.99 3.09 9.32
CA ASN A 43 8.23 3.17 10.09
C ASN A 43 7.97 3.75 11.49
N VAL A 44 7.89 2.87 12.50
CA VAL A 44 7.56 3.19 13.90
C VAL A 44 8.51 4.20 14.57
N ASP A 45 9.74 4.33 14.07
CA ASP A 45 10.78 5.19 14.65
C ASP A 45 10.85 6.56 13.95
N ARG A 46 9.90 6.89 13.06
CA ARG A 46 9.88 8.15 12.30
C ARG A 46 8.58 8.94 12.51
N PRO A 47 8.64 10.29 12.38
CA PRO A 47 7.44 11.13 12.41
C PRO A 47 6.40 10.81 11.32
N SER A 48 6.81 10.12 10.26
CA SER A 48 5.91 9.64 9.20
C SER A 48 4.98 8.53 9.65
N TYR A 49 5.26 7.86 10.79
CA TYR A 49 4.46 6.75 11.27
C TYR A 49 2.97 7.11 11.37
N ARG A 50 2.11 6.23 10.85
CA ARG A 50 0.66 6.32 10.99
C ARG A 50 0.17 4.98 11.51
N ALA A 51 -0.07 4.90 12.82
CA ALA A 51 -0.36 3.64 13.50
C ALA A 51 -1.56 2.90 12.92
N GLU A 52 -2.66 3.62 12.65
CA GLU A 52 -3.89 3.02 12.10
C GLU A 52 -3.67 2.46 10.69
N ALA A 53 -3.06 3.26 9.79
CA ALA A 53 -2.73 2.82 8.43
C ALA A 53 -1.73 1.64 8.43
N ALA A 54 -0.74 1.65 9.31
CA ALA A 54 0.23 0.57 9.44
C ALA A 54 -0.41 -0.71 10.00
N ALA A 55 -1.34 -0.60 10.95
CA ALA A 55 -2.06 -1.75 11.51
C ALA A 55 -2.95 -2.42 10.46
N ASP A 56 -3.82 -1.65 9.79
CA ASP A 56 -4.65 -2.16 8.70
C ASP A 56 -3.78 -2.73 7.56
N GLY A 57 -2.69 -2.05 7.19
CA GLY A 57 -1.79 -2.56 6.18
C GLY A 57 -1.10 -3.89 6.58
N TRP A 58 -0.77 -4.10 7.86
CA TRP A 58 -0.30 -5.41 8.34
C TRP A 58 -1.38 -6.49 8.25
N GLU A 59 -2.63 -6.19 8.59
CA GLU A 59 -3.74 -7.14 8.42
C GLU A 59 -3.90 -7.57 6.95
N ARG A 60 -3.76 -6.64 6.01
CA ARG A 60 -3.79 -6.93 4.57
C ARG A 60 -2.62 -7.78 4.11
N ILE A 61 -1.40 -7.51 4.61
CA ILE A 61 -0.21 -8.34 4.33
C ILE A 61 -0.46 -9.79 4.80
N TRP A 62 -0.98 -9.98 6.00
CA TRP A 62 -1.31 -11.31 6.51
C TRP A 62 -2.43 -11.97 5.70
N GLY A 63 -3.46 -11.23 5.31
CA GLY A 63 -4.51 -11.72 4.43
C GLY A 63 -3.96 -12.18 3.08
N PHE A 64 -3.05 -11.42 2.48
CA PHE A 64 -2.38 -11.78 1.23
C PHE A 64 -1.55 -13.07 1.38
N PHE A 65 -0.67 -13.15 2.37
CA PHE A 65 0.12 -14.36 2.60
C PHE A 65 -0.75 -15.57 2.96
N GLY A 66 -1.84 -15.37 3.71
CA GLY A 66 -2.80 -16.42 4.01
C GLY A 66 -3.46 -17.00 2.76
N ARG A 67 -3.76 -16.17 1.75
CA ARG A 67 -4.34 -16.64 0.48
C ARG A 67 -3.35 -17.37 -0.42
N HIS A 68 -2.08 -16.96 -0.41
CA HIS A 68 -1.12 -17.39 -1.43
C HIS A 68 -0.03 -18.34 -0.91
N LEU A 69 0.24 -18.37 0.40
CA LEU A 69 1.34 -19.12 1.00
C LEU A 69 0.88 -20.11 2.08
N ALA A 70 -0.38 -20.06 2.54
CA ALA A 70 -0.89 -21.06 3.47
C ALA A 70 -1.14 -22.38 2.72
N SER A 71 -0.24 -23.34 2.93
CA SER A 71 -0.34 -24.73 2.47
C SER A 71 -1.29 -25.55 3.32
#